data_AF-A0A7K9T3M9-F1
#
_entry.id   AF-A0A7K9T3M9-F1
#
_cell.length_a   1.000
_cell.length_b   1.000
_cell.length_c   1.000
_cell.angle_alpha   90.00
_cell.angle_beta   90.00
_cell.angle_gamma   90.00
#
_symmetry.space_group_name_H-M   'P 1'
#
loop_
_entity.id
_entity.type
_entity.pdbx_description
1 polymer ?
#
loop_
_entity_poly.entity_id
_entity_poly.type
_entity_poly.pdbx_seq_one_letter_code
_entity_poly.pdbx_strand_id
1 'polypeptide(L)'
;LPPQFMDCFMIGRDLVRLLQNVARIPEFEQLWKDIIHSPQVLSAQFTASSQAAAESQKLSPEPPPLQAKPPQFPQLLLTALVRFGQQKRYQDWFQRQYLSTPDSQSLRCDLIRYICGVVHPSNEVLSSDILPRWAIIGWLLTTCTSNVAASNAKLALFYDWLFFNPEKDSIMNI
;
A
#
# COMPACT_ATOMS: atom_id res chain seq x y z
N LEU A 1 -21.59 9.09 6.93
CA LEU A 1 -20.62 8.38 7.79
C LEU A 1 -20.40 9.19 9.08
N PRO A 2 -21.20 9.00 10.13
CA PRO A 2 -20.68 9.20 11.51
C PRO A 2 -21.44 8.36 12.56
N PRO A 3 -20.88 7.24 13.04
CA PRO A 3 -20.25 7.20 14.38
C PRO A 3 -18.92 6.41 14.43
N GLN A 4 -18.45 5.87 13.29
CA GLN A 4 -17.31 4.94 13.22
C GLN A 4 -16.08 5.53 12.49
N PHE A 5 -16.03 6.85 12.25
CA PHE A 5 -14.89 7.46 11.54
C PHE A 5 -13.55 7.22 12.26
N MET A 6 -13.58 7.20 13.60
CA MET A 6 -12.41 6.87 14.41
C MET A 6 -11.94 5.42 14.21
N ASP A 7 -12.84 4.49 13.88
CA ASP A 7 -12.47 3.10 13.58
C ASP A 7 -11.72 3.02 12.24
N CYS A 8 -12.15 3.80 11.25
CA CYS A 8 -11.43 3.93 9.97
C CYS A 8 -10.06 4.58 10.15
N PHE A 9 -9.92 5.48 11.13
CA PHE A 9 -8.68 6.17 11.42
C PHE A 9 -7.52 5.23 11.79
N MET A 10 -7.85 4.06 12.35
CA MET A 10 -6.86 3.02 12.68
C MET A 10 -6.13 2.44 11.47
N ILE A 11 -6.60 2.69 10.24
CA ILE A 11 -5.90 2.35 9.00
C ILE A 11 -4.64 3.23 8.82
N GLY A 12 -4.60 4.41 9.45
CA GLY A 12 -3.47 5.33 9.41
C GLY A 12 -3.24 5.95 8.04
N ARG A 13 -1.98 6.16 7.66
CA ARG A 13 -1.57 6.86 6.43
C ARG A 13 -2.17 6.28 5.14
N ASP A 14 -2.43 4.97 5.08
CA ASP A 14 -3.02 4.34 3.90
C ASP A 14 -4.49 4.71 3.68
N LEU A 15 -5.21 5.17 4.72
CA LEU A 15 -6.56 5.72 4.55
C LEU A 15 -6.54 6.94 3.63
N VAL A 16 -5.57 7.84 3.84
CA VAL A 16 -5.41 9.06 3.04
C VAL A 16 -5.17 8.71 1.57
N ARG A 17 -4.33 7.70 1.30
CA ARG A 17 -4.07 7.18 -0.05
C ARG A 17 -5.35 6.65 -0.72
N LEU A 18 -6.12 5.86 0.02
CA LEU A 18 -7.38 5.28 -0.47
C LEU A 18 -8.40 6.38 -0.79
N LEU A 19 -8.55 7.36 0.11
CA LEU A 19 -9.44 8.51 -0.09
C LEU A 19 -9.02 9.38 -1.28
N GLN A 20 -7.71 9.49 -1.54
CA GLN A 20 -7.21 10.26 -2.68
C GLN A 20 -7.63 9.63 -4.02
N ASN A 21 -7.64 8.31 -4.11
CA ASN A 21 -8.05 7.58 -5.31
C ASN A 21 -9.52 7.78 -5.69
N VAL A 22 -10.37 8.11 -4.71
CA VAL A 22 -11.82 8.31 -4.89
C VAL A 22 -12.25 9.76 -4.73
N ALA A 23 -11.31 10.70 -4.58
CA ALA A 23 -11.58 12.10 -4.23
C ALA A 23 -12.49 12.87 -5.21
N ARG A 24 -12.62 12.38 -6.45
CA ARG A 24 -13.47 12.98 -7.50
C ARG A 24 -14.93 12.54 -7.45
N ILE A 25 -15.26 11.55 -6.62
CA ILE A 25 -16.64 11.13 -6.41
C ILE A 25 -17.30 12.17 -5.48
N PRO A 26 -18.48 12.74 -5.81
CA PRO A 26 -19.06 13.87 -5.08
C PRO A 26 -19.15 13.68 -3.56
N GLU A 27 -19.52 12.48 -3.13
CA GLU A 27 -19.61 12.10 -1.72
C GLU A 27 -18.25 12.16 -1.02
N PHE A 28 -17.18 11.76 -1.71
CA PHE A 28 -15.81 11.82 -1.20
C PHE A 28 -15.19 13.21 -1.31
N GLU A 29 -15.60 14.01 -2.29
CA GLU A 29 -15.20 15.42 -2.36
C GLU A 29 -15.72 16.19 -1.13
N GLN A 30 -16.98 15.96 -0.75
CA GLN A 30 -17.54 16.53 0.47
C GLN A 30 -16.79 16.01 1.71
N LEU A 31 -16.52 14.71 1.78
CA LEU A 31 -15.72 14.14 2.87
C LEU A 31 -14.34 14.79 2.98
N TRP A 32 -13.65 15.05 1.85
CA TRP A 32 -12.37 15.76 1.84
C TRP A 32 -12.48 17.20 2.37
N LYS A 33 -13.54 17.92 1.99
CA LYS A 33 -13.83 19.26 2.53
C LYS A 33 -14.05 19.20 4.04
N ASP A 34 -14.79 18.21 4.52
CA ASP A 34 -15.03 18.02 5.95
C ASP A 34 -13.73 17.68 6.69
N ILE A 35 -12.87 16.80 6.14
CA ILE A 35 -11.56 16.47 6.73
C ILE A 35 -10.68 17.71 6.89
N ILE A 36 -10.63 18.58 5.87
CA ILE A 36 -9.71 19.73 5.83
C ILE A 36 -10.27 20.93 6.59
N HIS A 37 -11.55 21.25 6.39
CA HIS A 37 -12.13 22.51 6.85
C HIS A 37 -13.06 22.36 8.07
N SER A 38 -13.56 21.16 8.35
CA SER A 38 -14.53 20.94 9.44
C SER A 38 -14.38 19.56 10.09
N PRO A 39 -13.17 19.16 10.55
CA PRO A 39 -12.90 17.80 11.03
C PRO A 39 -13.79 17.37 12.19
N GLN A 40 -14.26 18.33 13.00
CA GLN A 40 -15.17 18.11 14.14
C GLN A 40 -16.53 17.53 13.72
N VAL A 41 -16.94 17.70 12.46
CA VAL A 41 -18.18 17.11 11.92
C VAL A 41 -18.05 15.58 11.77
N LEU A 42 -16.83 15.07 11.59
CA LEU A 42 -16.54 13.64 11.45
C LEU A 42 -16.42 12.94 12.81
N SER A 43 -15.82 13.62 13.78
CA SER A 43 -15.76 13.21 15.18
C SER A 43 -15.33 14.39 16.05
N ALA A 44 -15.93 14.54 17.23
CA ALA A 44 -15.51 15.54 18.22
C ALA A 44 -14.07 15.33 18.73
N GLN A 45 -13.50 14.14 18.51
CA GLN A 45 -12.11 13.80 18.85
C GLN A 45 -11.14 14.09 17.69
N PHE A 46 -11.65 14.37 16.49
CA PHE A 46 -10.84 14.61 15.30
C PHE A 46 -10.37 16.07 15.27
N THR A 47 -9.13 16.27 15.72
CA THR A 47 -8.43 17.56 15.85
C THR A 47 -7.27 17.66 14.86
N ALA A 48 -6.73 18.85 14.60
CA ALA A 48 -5.53 19.03 13.75
C ALA A 48 -4.32 18.19 14.25
N SER A 49 -4.20 17.97 15.57
CA SER A 49 -3.22 17.06 16.17
C SER A 49 -3.46 15.59 15.84
N SER A 50 -4.71 15.18 15.62
CA SER A 50 -5.03 13.82 15.20
C SER A 50 -4.66 13.58 13.74
N GLN A 51 -4.74 14.56 12.84
CA GLN A 51 -4.27 14.43 11.44
C GLN A 51 -2.78 14.05 11.36
N ALA A 52 -1.92 14.74 12.12
CA ALA A 52 -0.51 14.39 12.26
C ALA A 52 -0.30 13.00 12.91
N ALA A 53 -1.25 12.54 13.74
CA ALA A 53 -1.23 11.21 14.33
C ALA A 53 -1.64 10.10 13.35
N ALA A 54 -2.56 10.35 12.39
CA ALA A 54 -2.84 9.41 11.29
C ALA A 54 -1.63 9.26 10.36
N GLU A 55 -0.96 10.37 10.05
CA GLU A 55 0.27 10.38 9.26
C GLU A 55 1.39 9.62 9.98
N SER A 56 1.44 9.70 11.31
CA SER A 56 2.39 8.98 12.16
C SER A 56 2.00 7.53 12.49
N GLN A 57 0.75 7.12 12.26
CA GLN A 57 0.30 5.76 12.55
C GLN A 57 0.89 4.81 11.50
N LYS A 58 1.56 3.76 12.01
CA LYS A 58 2.07 2.66 11.20
C LYS A 58 0.92 2.09 10.36
N LEU A 59 1.24 1.51 9.20
CA LEU A 59 0.35 0.48 8.67
C LEU A 59 0.03 -0.48 9.80
N SER A 60 -1.25 -0.75 10.02
CA SER A 60 -1.59 -1.99 10.71
C SER A 60 -0.85 -3.13 9.99
N PRO A 61 -0.11 -4.00 10.72
CA PRO A 61 0.52 -5.17 10.11
C PRO A 61 -0.53 -6.11 9.52
N GLU A 62 -1.78 -5.98 9.96
CA GLU A 62 -2.92 -6.50 9.22
C GLU A 62 -3.13 -5.66 7.96
N PRO A 63 -2.95 -6.25 6.76
CA PRO A 63 -3.26 -5.54 5.53
C PRO A 63 -4.72 -5.05 5.61
N PRO A 64 -5.05 -3.86 5.06
CA PRO A 64 -6.45 -3.50 4.80
C PRO A 64 -7.09 -4.73 4.17
N PRO A 65 -8.32 -5.15 4.57
CA PRO A 65 -8.92 -6.38 4.09
C PRO A 65 -8.89 -6.35 2.57
N LEU A 66 -7.86 -7.00 2.01
CA LEU A 66 -7.68 -7.08 0.59
C LEU A 66 -8.97 -7.75 0.15
N GLN A 67 -9.73 -7.10 -0.73
CA GLN A 67 -10.96 -7.66 -1.30
C GLN A 67 -10.71 -9.00 -2.02
N ALA A 68 -9.48 -9.48 -2.08
CA ALA A 68 -9.19 -10.88 -2.11
C ALA A 68 -8.15 -11.18 -1.02
N LYS A 69 -8.42 -12.11 -0.09
CA LYS A 69 -7.34 -12.96 0.43
C LYS A 69 -6.60 -13.43 -0.84
N PRO A 70 -5.37 -12.99 -1.12
CA PRO A 70 -4.63 -13.63 -2.18
C PRO A 70 -4.58 -15.10 -1.74
N PRO A 71 -4.92 -16.08 -2.60
CA PRO A 71 -4.86 -17.49 -2.23
C PRO A 71 -3.46 -17.79 -1.65
N GLN A 72 -3.21 -18.90 -0.98
CA GLN A 72 -1.91 -19.12 -0.30
C GLN A 72 -0.66 -19.12 -1.23
N PHE A 73 -0.82 -18.90 -2.55
CA PHE A 73 0.20 -19.00 -3.60
C PHE A 73 0.96 -17.71 -4.00
N PRO A 74 0.40 -16.48 -4.04
CA PRO A 74 1.13 -15.21 -4.16
C PRO A 74 2.22 -15.03 -3.12
N GLN A 75 2.07 -15.68 -1.95
CA GLN A 75 3.11 -15.74 -0.95
C GLN A 75 4.40 -16.32 -1.55
N LEU A 76 4.38 -17.37 -2.38
CA LEU A 76 5.63 -17.93 -2.94
C LEU A 76 6.50 -16.94 -3.75
N LEU A 77 5.90 -16.01 -4.49
CA LEU A 77 6.65 -14.94 -5.17
C LEU A 77 7.07 -13.83 -4.20
N LEU A 78 6.22 -13.52 -3.22
CA LEU A 78 6.36 -12.39 -2.29
C LEU A 78 7.14 -12.72 -1.00
N THR A 79 7.24 -14.00 -0.61
CA THR A 79 7.82 -14.51 0.65
C THR A 79 9.18 -15.20 0.41
N ALA A 80 9.90 -14.78 -0.62
CA ALA A 80 11.35 -14.92 -0.63
C ALA A 80 11.89 -16.37 -0.64
N LEU A 81 11.21 -17.31 -1.32
CA LEU A 81 11.74 -18.67 -1.57
C LEU A 81 12.31 -18.85 -2.98
N VAL A 82 12.09 -17.90 -3.87
CA VAL A 82 12.58 -17.95 -5.24
C VAL A 82 13.96 -17.28 -5.30
N ARG A 83 14.92 -17.96 -5.92
CA ARG A 83 16.26 -17.40 -6.17
C ARG A 83 16.22 -16.32 -7.25
N PHE A 84 17.04 -15.30 -7.07
CA PHE A 84 17.24 -14.26 -8.06
C PHE A 84 17.77 -14.85 -9.37
N GLY A 85 17.19 -14.41 -10.49
CA GLY A 85 17.39 -14.99 -11.82
C GLY A 85 16.42 -16.11 -12.18
N GLN A 86 15.70 -16.71 -11.22
CA GLN A 86 14.77 -17.82 -11.46
C GLN A 86 13.29 -17.41 -11.39
N GLN A 87 13.01 -16.11 -11.23
CA GLN A 87 11.65 -15.61 -10.99
C GLN A 87 10.73 -15.56 -12.22
N LYS A 88 11.26 -15.69 -13.46
CA LYS A 88 10.48 -15.44 -14.69
C LYS A 88 9.19 -16.25 -14.78
N ARG A 89 9.26 -17.57 -14.54
CA ARG A 89 8.07 -18.45 -14.62
C ARG A 89 7.01 -18.06 -13.60
N TYR A 90 7.42 -17.67 -12.40
CA TYR A 90 6.54 -17.26 -11.32
C TYR A 90 5.88 -15.91 -11.61
N GLN A 91 6.65 -14.95 -12.14
CA GLN A 91 6.15 -13.67 -12.61
C GLN A 91 5.14 -13.83 -13.75
N ASP A 92 5.47 -14.62 -14.77
CA ASP A 92 4.59 -14.87 -15.92
C ASP A 92 3.26 -15.53 -15.46
N TRP A 93 3.33 -16.49 -14.54
CA TRP A 93 2.13 -17.11 -13.96
C TRP A 93 1.29 -16.10 -13.16
N PHE A 94 1.94 -15.34 -12.27
CA PHE A 94 1.25 -14.35 -11.44
C PHE A 94 0.59 -13.26 -12.29
N GLN A 95 1.30 -12.78 -13.32
CA GLN A 95 0.78 -11.77 -14.22
C GLN A 95 -0.47 -12.26 -14.95
N ARG A 96 -0.45 -13.49 -15.50
CA ARG A 96 -1.60 -14.08 -16.18
C ARG A 96 -2.80 -14.20 -15.26
N GLN A 97 -2.58 -14.63 -14.03
CA GLN A 97 -3.64 -14.92 -13.08
C GLN A 97 -4.26 -13.65 -12.45
N TYR A 98 -3.45 -12.64 -12.14
CA TYR A 98 -3.89 -11.51 -11.31
C TYR A 98 -3.74 -10.14 -11.94
N LEU A 99 -2.87 -9.96 -12.95
CA LEU A 99 -2.47 -8.63 -13.44
C LEU A 99 -2.75 -8.40 -14.93
N SER A 100 -3.51 -9.32 -15.56
CA SER A 100 -3.71 -9.39 -17.01
C SER A 100 -4.90 -8.57 -17.53
N THR A 101 -5.79 -8.09 -16.64
CA THR A 101 -6.98 -7.32 -17.03
C THR A 101 -6.78 -5.81 -16.81
N PRO A 102 -7.50 -4.94 -17.54
CA PRO A 102 -7.50 -3.50 -17.27
C PRO A 102 -7.93 -3.15 -15.83
N ASP A 103 -8.90 -3.87 -15.28
CA ASP A 103 -9.40 -3.63 -13.92
C ASP A 103 -8.40 -4.04 -12.83
N SER A 104 -7.44 -4.90 -13.15
CA SER A 104 -6.39 -5.34 -12.21
C SER A 104 -5.25 -4.32 -12.00
N GLN A 105 -5.29 -3.16 -12.66
CA GLN A 105 -4.22 -2.17 -12.54
C GLN A 105 -4.10 -1.61 -11.12
N SER A 106 -5.22 -1.46 -10.41
CA SER A 106 -5.26 -0.97 -9.01
C SER A 106 -4.52 -1.89 -8.04
N LEU A 107 -4.56 -3.21 -8.27
CA LEU A 107 -3.93 -4.22 -7.41
C LEU A 107 -2.41 -4.02 -7.25
N ARG A 108 -1.74 -3.41 -8.23
CA ARG A 108 -0.30 -3.14 -8.17
C ARG A 108 0.07 -2.21 -7.01
N CYS A 109 -0.79 -1.23 -6.72
CA CYS A 109 -0.55 -0.31 -5.60
C CYS A 109 -0.59 -1.07 -4.28
N ASP A 110 -1.58 -1.95 -4.09
CA ASP A 110 -1.74 -2.71 -2.86
C ASP A 110 -0.63 -3.75 -2.68
N LEU A 111 -0.18 -4.39 -3.77
CA LEU A 111 0.99 -5.28 -3.75
C LEU A 111 2.28 -4.53 -3.37
N ILE A 112 2.50 -3.33 -3.92
CA ILE A 112 3.67 -2.51 -3.56
C ILE A 112 3.62 -2.12 -2.07
N ARG A 113 2.48 -1.62 -1.58
CA ARG A 113 2.32 -1.29 -0.15
C ARG A 113 2.55 -2.50 0.74
N TYR A 114 2.04 -3.66 0.35
CA TYR A 114 2.27 -4.91 1.08
C TYR A 114 3.76 -5.29 1.13
N ILE A 115 4.48 -5.21 0.00
CA ILE A 115 5.92 -5.52 -0.03
C ILE A 115 6.72 -4.53 0.85
N CYS A 116 6.42 -3.23 0.79
CA CYS A 116 7.12 -2.24 1.60
C CYS A 116 6.82 -2.40 3.11
N GLY A 117 5.53 -2.46 3.47
CA GLY A 117 5.08 -2.37 4.86
C GLY A 117 5.02 -3.70 5.62
N VAL A 118 4.93 -4.84 4.92
CA VAL A 118 4.72 -6.16 5.55
C VAL A 118 5.88 -7.13 5.30
N VAL A 119 6.48 -7.10 4.10
CA VAL A 119 7.58 -8.03 3.77
C VAL A 119 8.91 -7.47 4.26
N HIS A 120 9.31 -7.83 5.48
CA HIS A 120 10.61 -7.47 6.07
C HIS A 120 11.48 -8.74 6.25
N PRO A 121 12.33 -9.09 5.25
CA PRO A 121 13.16 -10.30 5.31
C PRO A 121 14.20 -10.23 6.43
N SER A 122 14.61 -11.39 6.95
CA SER A 122 15.72 -11.49 7.91
C SER A 122 17.06 -11.15 7.23
N ASN A 123 18.08 -10.82 8.03
CA ASN A 123 19.43 -10.54 7.53
C ASN A 123 20.04 -11.73 6.74
N GLU A 124 19.67 -12.97 7.09
CA GLU A 124 20.09 -14.17 6.36
C GLU A 124 19.52 -14.15 4.94
N VAL A 125 18.24 -13.80 4.78
CA VAL A 125 17.62 -13.67 3.46
C VAL A 125 18.19 -12.49 2.69
N LEU A 126 18.41 -11.35 3.35
CA LEU A 126 18.99 -10.14 2.72
C LEU A 126 20.41 -10.36 2.18
N SER A 127 21.18 -11.27 2.78
CA SER A 127 22.54 -11.62 2.36
C SER A 127 22.63 -12.85 1.46
N SER A 128 21.49 -13.43 1.06
CA SER A 128 21.39 -14.64 0.24
C SER A 128 21.17 -14.36 -1.26
N ASP A 129 21.02 -15.42 -2.06
CA ASP A 129 20.65 -15.35 -3.48
C ASP A 129 19.13 -15.30 -3.73
N ILE A 130 18.34 -15.06 -2.69
CA ILE A 130 16.88 -14.93 -2.80
C ILE A 130 16.48 -13.64 -3.52
N LEU A 131 15.40 -13.72 -4.31
CA LEU A 131 14.81 -12.60 -5.05
C LEU A 131 14.54 -11.40 -4.13
N PRO A 132 15.24 -10.27 -4.32
CA PRO A 132 15.08 -9.12 -3.45
C PRO A 132 13.78 -8.36 -3.74
N ARG A 133 13.25 -7.69 -2.71
CA ARG A 133 12.00 -6.91 -2.78
C ARG A 133 11.99 -5.88 -3.91
N TRP A 134 13.10 -5.16 -4.08
CA TRP A 134 13.22 -4.14 -5.13
C TRP A 134 13.03 -4.70 -6.53
N ALA A 135 13.41 -5.96 -6.78
CA ALA A 135 13.25 -6.59 -8.10
C ALA A 135 11.79 -6.93 -8.38
N ILE A 136 11.04 -7.33 -7.35
CA ILE A 136 9.59 -7.56 -7.44
C ILE A 136 8.87 -6.24 -7.70
N ILE A 137 9.18 -5.19 -6.93
CA ILE A 137 8.62 -3.84 -7.13
C ILE A 137 8.93 -3.32 -8.52
N GLY A 138 10.19 -3.43 -8.97
CA GLY A 138 10.61 -3.04 -10.31
C GLY A 138 9.80 -3.74 -11.39
N TRP A 139 9.59 -5.06 -11.28
CA TRP A 139 8.73 -5.80 -12.18
C TRP A 139 7.26 -5.35 -12.12
N LEU A 140 6.67 -5.14 -10.93
CA LEU A 140 5.30 -4.64 -10.82
C LEU A 140 5.13 -3.29 -11.56
N LEU A 141 6.12 -2.39 -11.44
CA LEU A 141 6.12 -1.12 -12.16
C LEU A 141 6.16 -1.31 -13.68
N THR A 142 6.96 -2.25 -14.21
CA THR A 142 7.01 -2.50 -15.67
C THR A 142 5.73 -3.11 -16.23
N THR A 143 4.89 -3.71 -15.39
CA THR A 143 3.60 -4.29 -15.82
C THR A 143 2.45 -3.26 -15.87
N CYS A 144 2.67 -2.01 -15.47
CA CYS A 144 1.64 -0.96 -15.56
C CYS A 144 1.32 -0.65 -17.04
N THR A 145 0.03 -0.65 -17.40
CA THR A 145 -0.39 -0.43 -18.80
C THR A 145 -0.93 0.97 -19.07
N SER A 146 -1.06 1.82 -18.05
CA SER A 146 -1.50 3.21 -18.18
C SER A 146 -0.68 4.16 -17.31
N ASN A 147 -0.61 5.42 -17.72
CA ASN A 147 0.08 6.47 -16.96
C ASN A 147 -0.56 6.68 -15.58
N VAL A 148 -1.88 6.56 -15.47
CA VAL A 148 -2.59 6.67 -14.19
C VAL A 148 -2.15 5.55 -13.25
N ALA A 149 -2.12 4.30 -13.73
CA ALA A 149 -1.67 3.16 -12.93
C ALA A 149 -0.21 3.31 -12.51
N ALA A 150 0.67 3.73 -13.43
CA ALA A 150 2.09 3.93 -13.14
C ALA A 150 2.32 5.06 -12.11
N SER A 151 1.59 6.18 -12.21
CA SER A 151 1.67 7.28 -11.24
C SER A 151 1.19 6.85 -9.85
N ASN A 152 0.07 6.13 -9.77
CA ASN A 152 -0.45 5.62 -8.50
C ASN A 152 0.51 4.59 -7.87
N ALA A 153 1.11 3.72 -8.68
CA ALA A 153 2.08 2.74 -8.21
C ALA A 153 3.36 3.39 -7.67
N LYS A 154 3.85 4.46 -8.33
CA LYS A 154 4.99 5.26 -7.83
C LYS A 154 4.64 5.97 -6.53
N LEU A 155 3.45 6.57 -6.44
CA LEU A 155 3.00 7.20 -5.19
C LEU A 155 2.91 6.17 -4.05
N ALA A 156 2.38 4.97 -4.32
CA ALA A 156 2.34 3.89 -3.34
C ALA A 156 3.74 3.45 -2.87
N LEU A 157 4.72 3.42 -3.77
CA LEU A 157 6.11 3.10 -3.44
C LEU A 157 6.74 4.15 -2.52
N PHE A 158 6.57 5.44 -2.84
CA PHE A 158 7.14 6.54 -2.07
C PHE A 158 6.27 7.02 -0.91
N TYR A 159 5.16 6.33 -0.61
CA TYR A 159 4.17 6.86 0.32
C TYR A 159 4.73 7.03 1.74
N ASP A 160 5.55 6.08 2.20
CA ASP A 160 6.20 6.16 3.51
C ASP A 160 7.32 7.21 3.56
N TRP A 161 7.86 7.63 2.42
CA TRP A 161 8.89 8.67 2.35
C TRP A 161 8.31 10.05 2.67
N LEU A 162 7.03 10.29 2.39
CA LEU A 162 6.40 11.60 2.55
C LEU A 162 6.35 12.06 4.02
N PHE A 163 6.28 11.11 4.95
CA PHE A 163 6.13 11.36 6.39
C PHE A 163 7.08 10.50 7.23
N PHE A 164 8.23 10.10 6.66
CA PHE A 164 9.17 9.21 7.33
C PHE A 164 9.70 9.82 8.63
N ASN A 165 9.54 9.08 9.73
CA ASN A 165 10.08 9.43 11.02
C ASN A 165 11.07 8.33 11.48
N PRO A 166 12.39 8.61 11.57
CA PRO A 166 13.39 7.61 11.95
C PRO A 166 13.22 7.03 13.35
N GLU A 167 12.46 7.70 14.24
CA GLU A 167 12.18 7.21 15.59
C GLU A 167 11.02 6.20 15.62
N LYS A 168 10.16 6.19 14.59
CA LYS A 168 8.91 5.38 14.57
C LYS A 168 8.85 4.39 13.42
N ASP A 169 9.36 4.77 12.25
CA ASP A 169 9.24 4.03 11.01
C ASP A 169 10.44 3.11 10.78
N SER A 170 10.17 1.96 10.15
CA SER A 170 11.22 1.02 9.77
C SER A 170 11.91 1.49 8.50
N ILE A 171 13.24 1.42 8.47
CA ILE A 171 14.03 1.61 7.24
C ILE A 171 13.60 0.63 6.14
N MET A 172 13.02 -0.52 6.50
CA MET A 172 12.54 -1.50 5.52
C MET A 172 11.32 -1.02 4.72
N ASN A 173 10.64 0.04 5.15
CA ASN A 173 9.47 0.60 4.45
C ASN A 173 9.85 1.54 3.29
N ILE A 174 11.09 2.03 3.26
CA ILE A 174 11.57 3.02 2.29
C ILE A 174 12.53 2.43 1.26
#